data_AF-A0A8J3A915-F1
#
_entry.id   AF-A0A8J3A915-F1
#
_cell.length_a   1.000
_cell.length_b   1.000
_cell.length_c   1.000
_cell.angle_alpha   90.00
_cell.angle_beta   90.00
_cell.angle_gamma   90.00
#
_symmetry.space_group_name_H-M   'P 1'
#
loop_
_entity.id
_entity.type
_entity.pdbx_description
1 polymer ?
#
loop_
_entity_poly.entity_id
_entity_poly.type
_entity_poly.pdbx_seq_one_letter_code
_entity_poly.pdbx_strand_id
1 'polypeptide(L)'
;MTPHDVGPRPTGVTGTGEMDTSTLMRLRRALYRARRARLGRALVLTTLALIAGFLLGRETAPEPGPQLRTTLEQRVLPLVFDADGIWTSGTGAQPSVSEALVALQRDEDPSLVLAADDVWLAAYDNVLDRLAVLDVPPEGRPVQRQFINGITLSRDAVVVLARAADVDDADRRAGLLTETARLRVRGEQIVQSARAGIHDLDGGSGEVTTLPDLPEFPTLEGGD
;
A
#
# COMPACT_ATOMS: atom_id res chain seq x y z
N MET A 1 46.88 -7.02 90.12
CA MET A 1 46.30 -7.86 89.06
C MET A 1 44.80 -7.72 89.25
N THR A 2 44.24 -6.76 88.56
CA THR A 2 43.12 -5.89 89.00
C THR A 2 42.24 -5.56 87.78
N PRO A 3 41.00 -5.13 87.99
CA PRO A 3 39.79 -5.66 87.38
C PRO A 3 39.32 -4.84 86.16
N HIS A 4 38.40 -5.39 85.36
CA HIS A 4 37.55 -4.60 84.46
C HIS A 4 36.15 -5.23 84.43
N ASP A 5 35.08 -4.62 84.93
CA ASP A 5 34.45 -3.31 84.69
C ASP A 5 33.33 -3.39 83.62
N VAL A 6 32.24 -2.67 83.91
CA VAL A 6 30.86 -2.89 83.44
C VAL A 6 30.49 -2.00 82.23
N GLY A 7 29.78 -2.58 81.26
CA GLY A 7 28.80 -1.91 80.39
C GLY A 7 29.25 -1.55 78.96
N PRO A 8 28.35 -1.16 78.02
CA PRO A 8 26.89 -1.04 78.09
C PRO A 8 26.09 -1.74 76.97
N ARG A 9 24.75 -1.78 77.15
CA ARG A 9 23.71 -2.11 76.14
C ARG A 9 23.73 -1.14 74.95
N PRO A 10 23.52 -1.61 73.71
CA PRO A 10 23.02 -0.76 72.63
C PRO A 10 21.49 -0.69 72.68
N THR A 11 20.97 0.46 73.11
CA THR A 11 19.62 0.94 72.80
C THR A 11 19.57 1.49 71.38
N GLY A 12 18.63 0.97 70.60
CA GLY A 12 17.86 1.64 69.54
C GLY A 12 18.57 2.48 68.48
N VAL A 13 18.40 2.11 67.20
CA VAL A 13 18.02 3.09 66.16
C VAL A 13 17.05 2.44 65.17
N THR A 14 15.83 2.94 65.20
CA THR A 14 14.77 2.94 64.20
C THR A 14 15.24 3.34 62.81
N GLY A 15 14.68 2.70 61.77
CA GLY A 15 14.69 3.27 60.44
C GLY A 15 14.76 2.26 59.30
N THR A 16 13.79 1.34 59.21
CA THR A 16 13.36 0.88 57.89
C THR A 16 12.81 2.10 57.19
N GLY A 17 13.67 2.83 56.49
CA GLY A 17 13.31 3.97 55.66
C GLY A 17 12.33 3.47 54.62
N GLU A 18 11.05 3.59 54.95
CA GLU A 18 9.93 3.51 54.03
C GLU A 18 10.28 4.52 52.94
N MET A 19 10.76 4.01 51.80
CA MET A 19 11.20 4.85 50.71
C MET A 19 9.96 5.54 50.19
N ASP A 20 9.77 6.78 50.63
CA ASP A 20 8.57 7.58 50.43
C ASP A 20 8.13 7.44 48.97
N THR A 21 6.92 6.93 48.78
CA THR A 21 6.32 6.68 47.47
C THR A 21 6.33 7.96 46.62
N SER A 22 6.33 9.12 47.26
CA SER A 22 6.50 10.43 46.61
C SER A 22 7.88 10.59 45.93
N THR A 23 8.94 10.08 46.55
CA THR A 23 10.33 10.13 46.06
C THR A 23 10.54 9.12 44.93
N LEU A 24 9.98 7.91 45.07
CA LEU A 24 9.93 6.91 44.01
C LEU A 24 9.17 7.39 42.77
N MET A 25 8.02 8.05 42.95
CA MET A 25 7.25 8.63 41.84
C MET A 25 7.98 9.81 41.18
N ARG A 26 8.68 10.66 41.94
CA ARG A 26 9.52 11.73 41.38
C ARG A 26 10.69 11.19 40.56
N LEU A 27 11.36 10.15 41.04
CA LEU A 27 12.45 9.50 40.31
C LEU A 27 11.94 8.81 39.03
N ARG A 28 10.80 8.10 39.10
CA ARG A 28 10.14 7.52 37.91
C ARG A 28 9.73 8.58 36.90
N ARG A 29 9.15 9.70 37.32
CA ARG A 29 8.79 10.82 36.43
C ARG A 29 10.03 11.45 35.79
N ALA A 30 11.12 11.62 36.54
CA ALA A 30 12.38 12.15 36.02
C ALA A 30 13.03 11.19 35.00
N LEU A 31 13.07 9.89 35.29
CA LEU A 31 13.57 8.87 34.38
C LEU A 31 12.70 8.71 33.13
N TYR A 32 11.37 8.83 33.26
CA TYR A 32 10.44 8.80 32.13
C TYR A 32 10.62 10.02 31.21
N ARG A 33 10.82 11.22 31.78
CA ARG A 33 11.15 12.42 31.00
C ARG A 33 12.51 12.34 30.33
N ALA A 34 13.53 11.81 31.03
CA ALA A 34 14.85 11.59 30.45
C ALA A 34 14.84 10.55 29.32
N ARG A 35 14.07 9.47 29.46
CA ARG A 35 13.81 8.48 28.38
C ARG A 35 13.04 9.11 27.22
N ARG A 36 11.99 9.90 27.49
CA ARG A 36 11.20 10.58 26.46
C ARG A 36 12.02 11.62 25.68
N ALA A 37 12.94 12.33 26.34
CA ALA A 37 13.87 13.24 25.69
C ALA A 37 14.93 12.51 24.85
N ARG A 38 15.44 11.35 25.32
CA ARG A 38 16.36 10.50 24.53
C ARG A 38 15.67 9.84 23.34
N LEU A 39 14.43 9.36 23.51
CA LEU A 39 13.60 8.83 22.43
C LEU A 39 13.23 9.91 21.41
N GLY A 40 12.88 11.12 21.87
CA GLY A 40 12.62 12.26 20.99
C GLY A 40 13.85 12.66 20.17
N ARG A 41 15.03 12.71 20.79
CA ARG A 41 16.28 12.97 20.07
C ARG A 41 16.64 11.86 19.10
N ALA A 42 16.47 10.59 19.50
CA ALA A 42 16.70 9.46 18.62
C ALA A 42 15.76 9.53 17.41
N LEU A 43 14.47 9.79 17.62
CA LEU A 43 13.50 9.95 16.54
C LEU A 43 13.90 11.08 15.59
N VAL A 44 14.25 12.26 16.12
CA VAL A 44 14.70 13.40 15.31
C VAL A 44 15.96 13.08 14.51
N LEU A 45 16.94 12.38 15.12
CA LEU A 45 18.15 11.96 14.42
C LEU A 45 17.86 10.92 13.34
N THR A 46 16.97 9.96 13.58
CA THR A 46 16.56 8.98 12.58
C THR A 46 15.82 9.65 11.44
N THR A 47 14.91 10.58 11.72
CA THR A 47 14.21 11.37 10.71
C THR A 47 15.19 12.22 9.91
N LEU A 48 16.14 12.90 10.57
CA LEU A 48 17.19 13.66 9.89
C LEU A 48 18.10 12.77 9.04
N ALA A 49 18.44 11.57 9.51
CA ALA A 49 19.24 10.62 8.75
C ALA A 49 18.47 10.07 7.54
N LEU A 50 17.16 9.83 7.68
CA LEU A 50 16.28 9.43 6.56
C LEU A 50 16.14 10.57 5.54
N ILE A 51 15.95 11.81 5.99
CA ILE A 51 15.89 12.98 5.12
C ILE A 51 17.24 13.19 4.42
N ALA A 52 18.34 13.15 5.15
CA ALA A 52 19.68 13.31 4.58
C ALA A 52 20.00 12.17 3.59
N GLY A 53 19.68 10.92 3.94
CA GLY A 53 19.83 9.78 3.04
C GLY A 53 18.95 9.88 1.80
N PHE A 54 17.73 10.41 1.93
CA PHE A 54 16.83 10.67 0.81
C PHE A 54 17.35 11.79 -0.10
N LEU A 55 17.81 12.91 0.47
CA LEU A 55 18.35 14.04 -0.28
C LEU A 55 19.65 13.67 -1.00
N LEU A 56 20.59 13.00 -0.31
CA LEU A 56 21.82 12.50 -0.94
C LEU A 56 21.51 11.45 -2.01
N GLY A 57 20.57 10.53 -1.73
CA GLY A 57 20.14 9.54 -2.71
C GLY A 57 19.52 10.16 -3.95
N ARG A 58 18.83 11.30 -3.81
CA ARG A 58 18.23 12.04 -4.91
C ARG A 58 19.27 12.79 -5.76
N GLU A 59 20.27 13.43 -5.15
CA GLU A 59 21.31 14.15 -5.89
C GLU A 59 22.34 13.23 -6.56
N THR A 60 22.52 12.02 -6.03
CA THR A 60 23.44 11.02 -6.59
C THR A 60 22.75 9.97 -7.46
N ALA A 61 21.42 9.98 -7.54
CA ALA A 61 20.69 9.12 -8.45
C ALA A 61 21.05 9.52 -9.90
N PRO A 62 21.39 8.54 -10.76
CA PRO A 62 21.42 8.79 -12.20
C PRO A 62 20.06 9.34 -12.61
N GLU A 63 20.04 10.49 -13.31
CA GLU A 63 18.79 10.95 -13.90
C GLU A 63 18.25 9.83 -14.80
N PRO A 64 16.95 9.50 -14.70
CA PRO A 64 16.35 8.50 -15.57
C PRO A 64 16.57 8.96 -17.02
N GLY A 65 17.48 8.28 -17.72
CA GLY A 65 17.86 8.67 -19.07
C GLY A 65 16.68 8.49 -20.05
N PRO A 66 16.72 9.17 -21.21
CA PRO A 66 15.69 9.06 -22.25
C PRO A 66 15.44 7.61 -22.73
N GLN A 67 16.42 6.72 -22.54
CA GLN A 67 16.27 5.27 -22.77
C GLN A 67 15.22 4.61 -21.86
N LEU A 68 15.04 5.06 -20.60
CA LEU A 68 14.06 4.47 -19.68
C LEU A 68 12.64 4.73 -20.17
N ARG A 69 12.31 6.00 -20.44
CA ARG A 69 11.00 6.38 -20.98
C ARG A 69 10.71 5.65 -22.28
N THR A 70 11.67 5.64 -23.21
CA THR A 70 11.55 4.91 -24.47
C THR A 70 11.24 3.43 -24.24
N THR A 71 11.91 2.80 -23.27
CA THR A 71 11.66 1.39 -22.92
C THR A 71 10.24 1.18 -22.38
N LEU A 72 9.78 2.05 -21.49
CA LEU A 72 8.43 1.98 -20.92
C LEU A 72 7.36 2.22 -22.00
N GLU A 73 7.54 3.22 -22.86
CA GLU A 73 6.58 3.56 -23.91
C GLU A 73 6.53 2.52 -25.04
N GLN A 74 7.67 1.95 -25.44
CA GLN A 74 7.73 1.03 -26.58
C GLN A 74 7.54 -0.44 -26.20
N ARG A 75 7.78 -0.82 -24.94
CA ARG A 75 7.73 -2.22 -24.51
C ARG A 75 6.68 -2.50 -23.43
N VAL A 76 6.51 -1.59 -22.47
CA VAL A 76 5.57 -1.80 -21.37
C VAL A 76 4.16 -1.33 -21.74
N LEU A 77 4.00 -0.10 -22.23
CA LEU A 77 2.68 0.46 -22.56
C LEU A 77 1.87 -0.37 -23.57
N PRO A 78 2.46 -0.95 -24.63
CA PRO A 78 1.70 -1.83 -25.53
C PRO A 78 1.06 -3.01 -24.80
N LEU A 79 1.75 -3.63 -23.85
CA LEU A 79 1.20 -4.73 -23.04
C LEU A 79 0.07 -4.25 -22.12
N VAL A 80 0.18 -3.03 -21.61
CA VAL A 80 -0.90 -2.42 -20.81
C VAL A 80 -2.13 -2.14 -21.67
N PHE A 81 -1.95 -1.72 -22.92
CA PHE A 81 -3.04 -1.57 -23.87
C PHE A 81 -3.65 -2.92 -24.27
N ASP A 82 -2.83 -3.96 -24.46
CA ASP A 82 -3.32 -5.33 -24.70
C ASP A 82 -4.24 -5.78 -23.54
N ALA A 83 -3.82 -5.57 -22.28
CA ALA A 83 -4.61 -5.92 -21.10
C ALA A 83 -5.92 -5.12 -20.96
N ASP A 84 -5.91 -3.82 -21.31
CA ASP A 84 -7.13 -3.00 -21.32
C ASP A 84 -8.06 -3.38 -22.48
N GLY A 85 -7.48 -3.82 -23.60
CA GLY A 85 -8.18 -4.36 -24.75
C GLY A 85 -9.01 -5.59 -24.40
N ILE A 86 -8.51 -6.51 -23.57
CA ILE A 86 -9.29 -7.67 -23.09
C ILE A 86 -10.59 -7.23 -22.42
N TRP A 87 -10.53 -6.16 -21.63
CA TRP A 87 -11.69 -5.65 -20.91
C TRP A 87 -12.68 -4.93 -21.82
N THR A 88 -12.17 -4.13 -22.76
CA THR A 88 -12.95 -3.11 -23.48
C THR A 88 -13.33 -3.51 -24.91
N SER A 89 -12.54 -4.38 -25.53
CA SER A 89 -12.56 -4.62 -26.97
C SER A 89 -12.76 -6.10 -27.26
N GLY A 90 -14.00 -6.44 -27.67
CA GLY A 90 -14.31 -7.78 -28.16
C GLY A 90 -13.73 -7.97 -29.57
N THR A 91 -13.45 -9.21 -29.92
CA THR A 91 -13.29 -9.59 -31.33
C THR A 91 -14.63 -10.12 -31.84
N GLY A 92 -14.88 -10.11 -33.14
CA GLY A 92 -16.15 -10.64 -33.68
C GLY A 92 -16.45 -12.10 -33.32
N ALA A 93 -15.46 -12.85 -32.81
CA ALA A 93 -15.59 -14.23 -32.33
C ALA A 93 -15.54 -14.36 -30.80
N GLN A 94 -15.19 -13.30 -30.06
CA GLN A 94 -15.03 -13.36 -28.60
C GLN A 94 -15.49 -12.03 -27.96
N PRO A 95 -16.51 -12.07 -27.08
CA PRO A 95 -17.00 -10.87 -26.41
C PRO A 95 -15.92 -10.25 -25.52
N SER A 96 -16.01 -8.95 -25.27
CA SER A 96 -15.20 -8.32 -24.23
C SER A 96 -15.72 -8.68 -22.84
N VAL A 97 -14.87 -8.52 -21.82
CA VAL A 97 -15.31 -8.67 -20.43
C VAL A 97 -16.44 -7.68 -20.10
N SER A 98 -16.35 -6.43 -20.59
CA SER A 98 -17.37 -5.42 -20.35
C SER A 98 -18.74 -5.77 -20.96
N GLU A 99 -18.75 -6.35 -22.17
CA GLU A 99 -19.96 -6.80 -22.85
C GLU A 99 -20.64 -7.92 -22.06
N ALA A 100 -19.87 -8.94 -21.68
CA ALA A 100 -20.38 -10.06 -20.90
C ALA A 100 -20.84 -9.65 -19.49
N LEU A 101 -20.14 -8.72 -18.85
CA LEU A 101 -20.57 -8.14 -17.58
C LEU A 101 -21.92 -7.44 -17.70
N VAL A 102 -22.12 -6.65 -18.76
CA VAL A 102 -23.40 -5.97 -19.03
C VAL A 102 -24.52 -6.98 -19.29
N ALA A 103 -24.26 -8.02 -20.10
CA ALA A 103 -25.23 -9.07 -20.37
C ALA A 103 -25.64 -9.80 -19.08
N LEU A 104 -24.67 -10.17 -18.23
CA LEU A 104 -24.96 -10.82 -16.95
C LEU A 104 -25.71 -9.90 -15.98
N GLN A 105 -25.38 -8.61 -15.94
CA GLN A 105 -26.01 -7.67 -15.01
C GLN A 105 -27.43 -7.29 -15.44
N ARG A 106 -27.65 -7.12 -16.75
CA ARG A 106 -28.89 -6.56 -17.29
C ARG A 106 -29.87 -7.64 -17.73
N ASP A 107 -29.37 -8.64 -18.42
CA ASP A 107 -30.18 -9.67 -19.07
C ASP A 107 -30.12 -11.00 -18.28
N GLU A 108 -29.41 -11.03 -17.14
CA GLU A 108 -29.19 -12.20 -16.28
C GLU A 108 -28.63 -13.41 -17.04
N ASP A 109 -27.91 -13.16 -18.13
CA ASP A 109 -27.37 -14.20 -19.01
C ASP A 109 -25.89 -14.50 -18.66
N PRO A 110 -25.58 -15.67 -18.08
CA PRO A 110 -24.21 -16.06 -17.76
C PRO A 110 -23.44 -16.62 -18.96
N SER A 111 -24.10 -16.89 -20.09
CA SER A 111 -23.54 -17.68 -21.18
C SER A 111 -22.27 -17.07 -21.78
N LEU A 112 -22.22 -15.74 -21.94
CA LEU A 112 -21.06 -15.04 -22.47
C LEU A 112 -19.85 -15.11 -21.54
N VAL A 113 -20.08 -15.07 -20.22
CA VAL A 113 -19.00 -15.17 -19.23
C VAL A 113 -18.44 -16.59 -19.21
N LEU A 114 -19.32 -17.59 -19.07
CA LEU A 114 -18.92 -19.00 -18.96
C LEU A 114 -18.29 -19.55 -20.24
N ALA A 115 -18.56 -18.94 -21.40
CA ALA A 115 -17.97 -19.35 -22.67
C ALA A 115 -16.57 -18.77 -22.92
N ALA A 116 -16.20 -17.68 -22.23
CA ALA A 116 -15.01 -16.90 -22.57
C ALA A 116 -14.04 -16.65 -21.40
N ASP A 117 -14.41 -16.99 -20.17
CA ASP A 117 -13.63 -16.74 -18.96
C ASP A 117 -12.21 -17.31 -19.02
N ASP A 118 -12.05 -18.58 -19.37
CA ASP A 118 -10.75 -19.24 -19.51
C ASP A 118 -9.85 -18.53 -20.53
N VAL A 119 -10.43 -18.04 -21.63
CA VAL A 119 -9.69 -17.35 -22.69
C VAL A 119 -9.23 -15.97 -22.22
N TRP A 120 -10.08 -15.22 -21.51
CA TRP A 120 -9.68 -13.93 -20.93
C TRP A 120 -8.60 -14.10 -19.86
N LEU A 121 -8.73 -15.10 -18.99
CA LEU A 121 -7.73 -15.40 -17.96
C LEU A 121 -6.39 -15.76 -18.60
N ALA A 122 -6.38 -16.61 -19.62
CA ALA A 122 -5.17 -16.95 -20.37
C ALA A 122 -4.54 -15.73 -21.06
N ALA A 123 -5.36 -14.82 -21.60
CA ALA A 123 -4.88 -13.58 -22.21
C ALA A 123 -4.23 -12.64 -21.16
N TYR A 124 -4.84 -12.48 -19.99
CA TYR A 124 -4.25 -11.73 -18.88
C TYR A 124 -2.95 -12.37 -18.38
N ASP A 125 -2.93 -13.69 -18.21
CA ASP A 125 -1.74 -14.43 -17.78
C ASP A 125 -0.59 -14.26 -18.78
N ASN A 126 -0.88 -14.31 -20.09
CA ASN A 126 0.11 -14.03 -21.12
C ASN A 126 0.70 -12.61 -21.02
N VAL A 127 -0.14 -11.60 -20.78
CA VAL A 127 0.32 -10.21 -20.60
C VAL A 127 1.19 -10.09 -19.35
N LEU A 128 0.78 -10.68 -18.23
CA LEU A 128 1.52 -10.66 -16.97
C LEU A 128 2.88 -11.34 -17.10
N ASP A 129 2.94 -12.51 -17.75
CA ASP A 129 4.19 -13.22 -18.01
C ASP A 129 5.14 -12.38 -18.86
N ARG A 130 4.63 -11.79 -19.95
CA ARG A 130 5.41 -10.89 -20.83
C ARG A 130 5.92 -9.68 -20.05
N LEU A 131 5.09 -9.06 -19.22
CA LEU A 131 5.49 -7.93 -18.38
C LEU A 131 6.56 -8.33 -17.36
N ALA A 132 6.46 -9.51 -16.76
CA ALA A 132 7.40 -9.97 -15.73
C ALA A 132 8.80 -10.27 -16.28
N VAL A 133 8.90 -10.77 -17.53
CA VAL A 133 10.18 -11.08 -18.17
C VAL A 133 10.81 -9.91 -18.91
N LEU A 134 10.12 -8.78 -19.05
CA LEU A 134 10.68 -7.57 -19.65
C LEU A 134 11.84 -7.04 -18.81
N ASP A 135 13.00 -6.92 -19.46
CA ASP A 135 14.17 -6.27 -18.87
C ASP A 135 13.94 -4.75 -18.84
N VAL A 136 13.52 -4.26 -17.67
CA VAL A 136 13.32 -2.84 -17.37
C VAL A 136 14.46 -2.37 -16.46
N PRO A 137 15.09 -1.22 -16.78
CA PRO A 137 16.11 -0.63 -15.91
C PRO A 137 15.62 -0.48 -14.47
N PRO A 138 16.50 -0.59 -13.46
CA PRO A 138 16.12 -0.57 -12.04
C PRO A 138 15.17 0.57 -11.63
N GLU A 139 15.37 1.76 -12.22
CA GLU A 139 14.61 2.98 -11.98
C GLU A 139 13.16 2.87 -12.48
N GLY A 140 12.90 2.07 -13.51
CA GLY A 140 11.56 1.81 -14.07
C GLY A 140 10.79 0.67 -13.41
N ARG A 141 11.47 -0.19 -12.64
CA ARG A 141 10.84 -1.35 -12.00
C ARG A 141 9.67 -1.00 -11.07
N PRO A 142 9.68 0.12 -10.32
CA PRO A 142 8.49 0.54 -9.55
C PRO A 142 7.26 0.75 -10.43
N VAL A 143 7.42 1.41 -11.59
CA VAL A 143 6.34 1.65 -12.56
C VAL A 143 5.86 0.32 -13.17
N GLN A 144 6.79 -0.55 -13.58
CA GLN A 144 6.47 -1.90 -14.06
C GLN A 144 5.66 -2.70 -13.03
N ARG A 145 6.05 -2.67 -11.74
CA ARG A 145 5.31 -3.33 -10.65
C ARG A 145 3.91 -2.77 -10.47
N GLN A 146 3.72 -1.45 -10.60
CA GLN A 146 2.38 -0.86 -10.53
C GLN A 146 1.51 -1.35 -11.69
N PHE A 147 2.02 -1.43 -12.93
CA PHE A 147 1.28 -2.04 -14.04
C PHE A 147 0.91 -3.50 -13.79
N ILE A 148 1.87 -4.32 -13.35
CA ILE A 148 1.61 -5.72 -12.99
C ILE A 148 0.49 -5.80 -11.95
N ASN A 149 0.58 -5.03 -10.85
CA ASN A 149 -0.45 -5.03 -9.81
C ASN A 149 -1.83 -4.61 -10.34
N GLY A 150 -1.89 -3.56 -11.16
CA GLY A 150 -3.13 -3.08 -11.74
C GLY A 150 -3.77 -4.10 -12.68
N ILE A 151 -2.97 -4.77 -13.51
CA ILE A 151 -3.43 -5.81 -14.44
C ILE A 151 -3.85 -7.08 -13.69
N THR A 152 -3.13 -7.46 -12.63
CA THR A 152 -3.55 -8.57 -11.76
C THR A 152 -4.92 -8.32 -11.14
N LEU A 153 -5.23 -7.10 -10.72
CA LEU A 153 -6.58 -6.78 -10.21
C LEU A 153 -7.66 -6.90 -11.29
N SER A 154 -7.37 -6.55 -12.55
CA SER A 154 -8.29 -6.76 -13.66
C SER A 154 -8.51 -8.26 -13.94
N ARG A 155 -7.45 -9.07 -13.88
CA ARG A 155 -7.53 -10.54 -13.96
C ARG A 155 -8.38 -11.11 -12.82
N ASP A 156 -8.15 -10.66 -11.58
CA ASP A 156 -8.92 -11.11 -10.42
C ASP A 156 -10.39 -10.70 -10.52
N ALA A 157 -10.69 -9.54 -11.11
CA ALA A 157 -12.06 -9.15 -11.43
C ALA A 157 -12.74 -10.16 -12.37
N VAL A 158 -12.03 -10.68 -13.39
CA VAL A 158 -12.55 -11.75 -14.25
C VAL A 158 -12.83 -13.03 -13.47
N VAL A 159 -11.94 -13.42 -12.55
CA VAL A 159 -12.17 -14.60 -11.68
C VAL A 159 -13.44 -14.43 -10.84
N VAL A 160 -13.66 -13.23 -10.27
CA VAL A 160 -14.86 -12.93 -9.49
C VAL A 160 -16.10 -12.88 -10.37
N LEU A 161 -15.99 -12.37 -11.60
CA LEU A 161 -17.08 -12.35 -12.57
C LEU A 161 -17.52 -13.76 -12.98
N ALA A 162 -16.57 -14.66 -13.26
CA ALA A 162 -16.87 -16.06 -13.57
C ALA A 162 -17.61 -16.74 -12.41
N ARG A 163 -17.18 -16.48 -11.17
CA ARG A 163 -17.91 -16.95 -9.97
C ARG A 163 -19.30 -16.33 -9.85
N ALA A 164 -19.50 -15.09 -10.29
CA ALA A 164 -20.82 -14.46 -10.28
C ALA A 164 -21.76 -15.12 -11.29
N ALA A 165 -21.23 -15.53 -12.45
CA ALA A 165 -21.98 -16.21 -13.50
C ALA A 165 -22.41 -17.64 -13.10
N ASP A 166 -21.63 -18.32 -12.26
CA ASP A 166 -21.90 -19.70 -11.80
C ASP A 166 -22.81 -19.77 -10.55
N VAL A 167 -23.27 -18.63 -10.02
CA VAL A 167 -24.11 -18.57 -8.81
C VAL A 167 -25.56 -18.29 -9.17
N ASP A 168 -26.46 -19.17 -8.71
CA ASP A 168 -27.91 -19.01 -8.88
C ASP A 168 -28.54 -17.97 -7.94
N ASP A 169 -27.96 -17.80 -6.75
CA ASP A 169 -28.46 -16.87 -5.72
C ASP A 169 -28.25 -15.41 -6.14
N ALA A 170 -29.36 -14.67 -6.31
CA ALA A 170 -29.35 -13.31 -6.84
C ALA A 170 -28.60 -12.30 -5.94
N ASP A 171 -28.76 -12.40 -4.62
CA ASP A 171 -28.11 -11.48 -3.68
C ASP A 171 -26.59 -11.71 -3.66
N ARG A 172 -26.18 -12.98 -3.68
CA ARG A 172 -24.77 -13.36 -3.75
C ARG A 172 -24.15 -12.96 -5.09
N ARG A 173 -24.86 -13.17 -6.21
CA ARG A 173 -24.42 -12.72 -7.53
C ARG A 173 -24.23 -11.20 -7.57
N ALA A 174 -25.18 -10.41 -7.04
CA ALA A 174 -25.05 -8.96 -6.94
C ALA A 174 -23.83 -8.52 -6.11
N GLY A 175 -23.54 -9.22 -5.01
CA GLY A 175 -22.34 -9.00 -4.20
C GLY A 175 -21.04 -9.24 -4.99
N LEU A 176 -20.98 -10.32 -5.77
CA LEU A 176 -19.82 -10.65 -6.61
C LEU A 176 -19.64 -9.68 -7.78
N LEU A 177 -20.74 -9.23 -8.41
CA LEU A 177 -20.70 -8.20 -9.45
C LEU A 177 -20.18 -6.86 -8.90
N THR A 178 -20.58 -6.50 -7.68
CA THR A 178 -20.07 -5.31 -6.99
C THR A 178 -18.57 -5.42 -6.71
N GLU A 179 -18.10 -6.59 -6.25
CA GLU A 179 -16.68 -6.81 -6.01
C GLU A 179 -15.87 -6.83 -7.32
N THR A 180 -16.42 -7.40 -8.40
CA THR A 180 -15.84 -7.34 -9.75
C THR A 180 -15.60 -5.89 -10.18
N ALA A 181 -16.62 -5.04 -10.05
CA ALA A 181 -16.52 -3.62 -10.38
C ALA A 181 -15.48 -2.88 -9.51
N ARG A 182 -15.46 -3.18 -8.20
CA ARG A 182 -14.48 -2.60 -7.27
C ARG A 182 -13.04 -2.95 -7.66
N LEU A 183 -12.76 -4.22 -7.96
CA LEU A 183 -11.45 -4.68 -8.38
C LEU A 183 -11.03 -4.00 -9.69
N ARG A 184 -11.94 -3.92 -10.67
CA ARG A 184 -11.67 -3.25 -11.94
C ARG A 184 -11.32 -1.76 -11.77
N VAL A 185 -12.12 -1.02 -10.99
CA VAL A 185 -11.89 0.41 -10.74
C VAL A 185 -10.55 0.62 -10.03
N ARG A 186 -10.25 -0.20 -9.02
CA ARG A 186 -8.97 -0.12 -8.31
C ARG A 186 -7.77 -0.44 -9.21
N GLY A 187 -7.90 -1.47 -10.05
CA GLY A 187 -6.90 -1.83 -11.06
C GLY A 187 -6.64 -0.66 -12.01
N GLU A 188 -7.71 -0.01 -12.48
CA GLU A 188 -7.62 1.17 -13.35
C GLU A 188 -6.87 2.31 -12.70
N GLN A 189 -7.22 2.66 -11.46
CA GLN A 189 -6.58 3.74 -10.72
C GLN A 189 -5.07 3.52 -10.59
N ILE A 190 -4.65 2.27 -10.34
CA ILE A 190 -3.24 1.91 -10.26
C ILE A 190 -2.57 2.04 -11.64
N VAL A 191 -3.20 1.56 -12.71
CA VAL A 191 -2.67 1.69 -14.08
C VAL A 191 -2.54 3.15 -14.49
N GLN A 192 -3.53 3.99 -14.19
CA GLN A 192 -3.48 5.43 -14.49
C GLN A 192 -2.40 6.14 -13.67
N SER A 193 -2.25 5.80 -12.39
CA SER A 193 -1.16 6.31 -11.56
C SER A 193 0.21 5.91 -12.11
N ALA A 194 0.35 4.68 -12.61
CA ALA A 194 1.59 4.22 -13.23
C ALA A 194 1.89 4.95 -14.53
N ARG A 195 0.87 5.23 -15.36
CA ARG A 195 1.01 6.03 -16.60
C ARG A 195 1.44 7.46 -16.30
N ALA A 196 0.82 8.10 -15.32
CA ALA A 196 1.24 9.43 -14.86
C ALA A 196 2.72 9.42 -14.44
N GLY A 197 3.13 8.39 -13.69
CA GLY A 197 4.51 8.19 -13.28
C GLY A 197 5.51 7.99 -14.43
N ILE A 198 5.09 7.61 -15.64
CA ILE A 198 5.96 7.61 -16.83
C ILE A 198 6.23 9.04 -17.30
N HIS A 199 5.20 9.88 -17.34
CA HIS A 199 5.32 11.28 -17.78
C HIS A 199 6.18 12.10 -16.83
N ASP A 200 6.18 11.76 -15.54
CA ASP A 200 7.02 12.40 -14.53
C ASP A 200 8.52 12.06 -14.68
N LEU A 201 8.90 11.08 -15.51
CA LEU A 201 10.30 10.71 -15.74
C LEU A 201 11.06 11.73 -16.60
N ASP A 202 10.38 12.59 -17.36
CA ASP A 202 11.02 13.60 -18.23
C ASP A 202 11.41 14.89 -17.50
N GLY A 203 10.89 15.12 -16.29
CA GLY A 203 10.95 16.41 -15.63
C GLY A 203 11.36 16.28 -14.18
N GLY A 204 12.61 16.65 -13.87
CA GLY A 204 13.03 16.96 -12.52
C GLY A 204 12.21 18.11 -11.93
N SER A 205 11.03 17.82 -11.38
CA SER A 205 10.30 18.69 -10.48
C SER A 205 9.41 17.81 -9.61
N GLY A 206 9.90 17.53 -8.41
CA GLY A 206 9.03 17.09 -7.33
C GLY A 206 8.19 18.29 -6.90
N GLU A 207 7.19 18.67 -7.68
CA GLU A 207 6.04 19.30 -7.10
C GLU A 207 5.19 18.16 -6.55
N VAL A 208 5.45 17.83 -5.28
CA VAL A 208 4.54 17.02 -4.47
C VAL A 208 3.20 17.75 -4.57
N THR A 209 2.29 17.23 -5.39
CA THR A 209 0.90 17.66 -5.34
C THR A 209 0.42 17.28 -3.95
N THR A 210 0.46 18.25 -3.04
CA THR A 210 -0.20 18.13 -1.74
C THR A 210 -1.64 17.78 -2.05
N LEU A 211 -2.11 16.63 -1.54
CA LEU A 211 -3.52 16.30 -1.62
C LEU A 211 -4.33 17.51 -1.14
N PRO A 212 -5.43 17.89 -1.80
CA PRO A 212 -6.33 18.89 -1.25
C PRO A 212 -6.72 18.46 0.17
N ASP A 213 -6.66 19.39 1.12
CA ASP A 213 -7.04 19.12 2.50
C ASP A 213 -8.40 18.43 2.53
N LEU A 214 -8.45 17.25 3.13
CA LEU A 214 -9.71 16.57 3.38
C LEU A 214 -10.57 17.51 4.24
N PRO A 215 -11.85 17.71 3.92
CA PRO A 215 -12.72 18.48 4.78
C PRO A 215 -12.67 17.87 6.18
N GLU A 216 -12.40 18.72 7.18
CA GLU A 216 -12.37 18.31 8.58
C GLU A 216 -13.69 17.59 8.91
N PHE A 217 -13.59 16.37 9.44
CA PHE A 217 -14.76 15.67 9.96
C PHE A 217 -15.37 16.56 11.04
N PRO A 218 -16.69 16.82 11.02
CA PRO A 218 -17.32 17.52 12.12
C PRO A 218 -17.05 16.71 13.38
N THR A 219 -16.33 17.32 14.32
CA THR A 219 -16.19 16.81 15.67
C THR A 219 -17.59 16.57 16.18
N LEU A 220 -17.93 15.32 16.49
CA LEU A 220 -19.13 15.02 17.26
C LEU A 220 -18.89 15.58 18.66
N GLU A 221 -19.16 16.87 18.82
CA GLU A 221 -19.43 17.41 20.15
C GLU A 221 -20.67 16.69 20.67
N GLY A 222 -20.49 16.13 21.86
CA GLY A 222 -21.48 15.30 22.53
C GLY A 222 -22.83 15.98 22.57
N GLY A 223 -23.85 15.16 22.37
CA GLY A 223 -25.20 15.53 22.74
C GLY A 223 -25.28 15.85 24.23
N ASP A 224 -26.00 16.93 24.52
CA ASP A 224 -26.95 17.01 25.62
C ASP A 224 -28.33 17.29 25.00
#